data_AF-A0AAD8CIE6-F1
#
_entry.id   AF-A0AAD8CIE6-F1
#
_cell.length_a   1.000
_cell.length_b   1.000
_cell.length_c   1.000
_cell.angle_alpha   90.00
_cell.angle_beta   90.00
_cell.angle_gamma   90.00
#
_symmetry.space_group_name_H-M   'P 1'
#
loop_
_entity.id
_entity.type
_entity.pdbx_description
1 polymer ?
#
loop_
_entity_poly.entity_id
_entity_poly.type
_entity_poly.pdbx_seq_one_letter_code
_entity_poly.pdbx_strand_id
1 'polypeptide(L)'
;MAIDLSDYFKTFYGENLRNLLVKVPDREGDLIPPSTRLLEKRREAAHVHQAMESQREEFELTLGSLRGRREEMIEKEARMKEYLHRFDHFLKENDMKRLRAMKKAAQERDLTNQKESDLAALQQEMTSLNREREALEKRVLRHAVFLRYLERVVQASEQFQEVRQVMSRYDTLVLTREDLLRTAQENQENMDRARAQLARFLEEKNDVVLQYNNQLAHLQSRLDRARSDALLWESRWTHIQNTAAKKTLLLGTIKMATLNLYQTVCKRQRDGGGHPVALEDTPNSWRRFKN
;
A
#
# COMPACT_ATOMS: atom_id res chain seq x y z
N MET A 1 -12.48 -7.91 -101.97
CA MET A 1 -12.65 -7.94 -103.44
C MET A 1 -12.57 -9.38 -103.86
N ALA A 2 -13.72 -10.02 -104.03
CA ALA A 2 -13.81 -11.40 -104.48
C ALA A 2 -13.46 -11.41 -105.96
N ILE A 3 -12.30 -11.96 -106.31
CA ILE A 3 -11.94 -12.21 -107.69
C ILE A 3 -12.90 -13.31 -108.15
N ASP A 4 -13.83 -12.96 -109.05
CA ASP A 4 -14.74 -13.91 -109.65
C ASP A 4 -13.92 -14.92 -110.44
N LEU A 5 -13.65 -16.07 -109.82
CA LEU A 5 -12.90 -17.15 -110.44
C LEU A 5 -13.58 -17.59 -111.76
N SER A 6 -14.88 -17.35 -111.95
CA SER A 6 -15.58 -17.61 -113.21
C SER A 6 -15.02 -16.80 -114.37
N ASP A 7 -14.75 -15.50 -114.17
CA ASP A 7 -14.21 -14.62 -115.22
C ASP A 7 -12.73 -14.93 -115.51
N TYR A 8 -11.96 -15.29 -114.49
CA TYR A 8 -10.57 -15.72 -114.66
C TYR A 8 -10.48 -17.02 -115.47
N PHE A 9 -11.33 -18.01 -115.18
CA PHE A 9 -11.34 -19.27 -115.94
C PHE A 9 -11.95 -19.10 -117.35
N LYS A 10 -12.96 -18.26 -117.54
CA LYS A 10 -13.53 -17.97 -118.87
C LYS A 10 -12.56 -17.26 -119.79
N THR A 11 -11.81 -16.29 -119.30
CA THR A 11 -10.78 -15.58 -120.08
C THR A 11 -9.60 -16.50 -120.38
N PHE A 12 -9.05 -17.17 -119.37
CA PHE A 12 -7.88 -18.03 -119.53
C PHE A 12 -8.14 -19.25 -120.43
N TYR A 13 -9.31 -19.90 -120.35
CA TYR A 13 -9.65 -21.01 -121.24
C TYR A 13 -10.27 -20.57 -122.57
N GLY A 14 -11.01 -19.46 -122.60
CA GLY A 14 -11.61 -18.91 -123.83
C GLY A 14 -10.56 -18.42 -124.84
N GLU A 15 -9.53 -17.71 -124.37
CA GLU A 15 -8.42 -17.27 -125.22
C GLU A 15 -7.52 -18.44 -125.64
N ASN A 16 -7.25 -19.40 -124.75
CA ASN A 16 -6.45 -20.58 -125.08
C ASN A 16 -7.16 -21.56 -126.03
N LEU A 17 -8.49 -21.72 -125.93
CA LEU A 17 -9.27 -22.53 -126.89
C LEU A 17 -9.30 -21.88 -128.28
N ARG A 18 -9.40 -20.55 -128.36
CA ARG A 18 -9.30 -19.81 -129.64
C ARG A 18 -7.95 -20.02 -130.31
N ASN A 19 -6.86 -19.97 -129.54
CA ASN A 19 -5.50 -20.18 -130.04
C ASN A 19 -5.22 -21.65 -130.44
N LEU A 20 -5.91 -22.63 -129.85
CA LEU A 20 -5.84 -24.04 -130.28
C LEU A 20 -6.71 -24.33 -131.52
N LEU A 21 -7.86 -23.67 -131.68
CA LEU A 21 -8.77 -23.86 -132.82
C LEU A 21 -8.30 -23.15 -134.11
N VAL A 22 -7.50 -22.08 -134.01
CA VAL A 22 -6.92 -21.36 -135.16
C VAL A 22 -5.72 -22.11 -135.79
N LYS A 23 -5.25 -23.21 -135.19
CA LYS A 23 -4.17 -24.07 -135.70
C LYS A 23 -4.67 -25.42 -136.23
N VAL A 24 -5.73 -25.42 -137.04
CA VAL A 24 -6.09 -26.57 -137.88
C VAL A 24 -5.65 -26.25 -139.32
N PRO A 25 -4.66 -26.97 -139.90
CA PRO A 25 -4.18 -26.69 -141.25
C PRO A 25 -5.20 -27.12 -142.31
N ASP A 26 -5.39 -26.26 -143.30
CA ASP A 26 -6.07 -26.55 -144.56
C ASP A 26 -5.46 -27.78 -145.25
N ARG A 27 -6.34 -28.56 -145.88
CA ARG A 27 -6.00 -29.78 -146.63
C ARG A 27 -5.36 -29.44 -147.97
N GLU A 28 -4.06 -29.17 -148.00
CA GLU A 28 -3.24 -29.26 -149.21
C GLU A 28 -1.90 -29.92 -148.85
N GLY A 29 -1.79 -31.22 -149.13
CA GLY A 29 -0.62 -32.02 -148.80
C GLY A 29 -0.79 -33.49 -149.13
N ASP A 30 -1.42 -33.79 -150.26
CA ASP A 30 -1.18 -35.07 -150.94
C ASP A 30 0.28 -35.04 -151.43
N LEU A 31 1.02 -36.13 -151.16
CA LEU A 31 2.43 -36.41 -151.49
C LEU A 31 3.48 -36.14 -150.39
N ILE A 32 3.30 -36.71 -149.18
CA ILE A 32 4.41 -36.98 -148.24
C ILE A 32 4.25 -38.40 -147.61
N PRO A 33 5.26 -39.30 -147.66
CA PRO A 33 5.16 -40.70 -147.21
C PRO A 33 4.85 -40.92 -145.71
N PRO A 34 4.22 -42.04 -145.32
CA PRO A 34 3.91 -42.38 -143.91
C PRO A 34 5.12 -42.39 -142.95
N SER A 35 6.32 -42.63 -143.47
CA SER A 35 7.57 -42.63 -142.71
C SER A 35 7.95 -41.23 -142.20
N THR A 36 7.65 -40.16 -142.95
CA THR A 36 7.96 -38.77 -142.57
C THR A 36 6.98 -38.18 -141.55
N ARG A 37 5.68 -38.55 -141.60
CA ARG A 37 4.70 -38.17 -140.56
C ARG A 37 4.99 -38.80 -139.19
N LEU A 38 5.46 -40.04 -139.18
CA LEU A 38 5.89 -40.73 -137.96
C LEU A 38 7.13 -40.08 -137.34
N LEU A 39 8.04 -39.59 -138.20
CA LEU A 39 9.22 -38.80 -137.82
C LEU A 39 8.83 -37.42 -137.25
N GLU A 40 7.89 -36.71 -137.87
CA GLU A 40 7.38 -35.44 -137.35
C GLU A 40 6.64 -35.61 -136.03
N LYS A 41 5.76 -36.62 -135.90
CA LYS A 41 5.10 -36.91 -134.62
C LYS A 41 6.07 -37.38 -133.54
N ARG A 42 7.14 -38.10 -133.88
CA ARG A 42 8.24 -38.40 -132.94
C ARG A 42 9.02 -37.15 -132.55
N ARG A 43 9.23 -36.21 -133.48
CA ARG A 43 9.92 -34.94 -133.23
C ARG A 43 9.08 -34.00 -132.37
N GLU A 44 7.77 -33.92 -132.61
CA GLU A 44 6.80 -33.21 -131.78
C GLU A 44 6.69 -33.83 -130.39
N ALA A 45 6.56 -35.16 -130.29
CA ALA A 45 6.53 -35.86 -129.01
C ALA A 45 7.84 -35.68 -128.23
N ALA A 46 9.00 -35.70 -128.90
CA ALA A 46 10.29 -35.41 -128.27
C ALA A 46 10.37 -33.94 -127.79
N HIS A 47 9.87 -32.98 -128.57
CA HIS A 47 9.85 -31.57 -128.18
C HIS A 47 8.90 -31.31 -127.01
N VAL A 48 7.72 -31.94 -127.00
CA VAL A 48 6.77 -31.86 -125.87
C VAL A 48 7.35 -32.57 -124.64
N HIS A 49 8.00 -33.72 -124.81
CA HIS A 49 8.66 -34.43 -123.73
C HIS A 49 9.77 -33.59 -123.11
N GLN A 50 10.60 -32.95 -123.94
CA GLN A 50 11.66 -32.05 -123.49
C GLN A 50 11.10 -30.81 -122.77
N ALA A 51 9.99 -30.23 -123.24
CA ALA A 51 9.32 -29.10 -122.58
C ALA A 51 8.63 -29.50 -121.26
N MET A 52 8.11 -30.73 -121.17
CA MET A 52 7.55 -31.29 -119.93
C MET A 52 8.65 -31.64 -118.93
N GLU A 53 9.80 -32.13 -119.40
CA GLU A 53 10.99 -32.33 -118.57
C GLU A 53 11.52 -31.01 -118.04
N SER A 54 11.64 -29.97 -118.88
CA SER A 54 12.07 -28.65 -118.41
C SER A 54 11.09 -28.03 -117.42
N GLN A 55 9.77 -28.15 -117.64
CA GLN A 55 8.78 -27.68 -116.65
C GLN A 55 8.82 -28.50 -115.36
N ARG A 56 9.02 -29.82 -115.46
CA ARG A 56 9.16 -30.67 -114.27
C ARG A 56 10.39 -30.28 -113.46
N GLU A 57 11.52 -30.02 -114.12
CA GLU A 57 12.73 -29.52 -113.48
C GLU A 57 12.51 -28.15 -112.83
N GLU A 58 11.82 -27.22 -113.50
CA GLU A 58 11.44 -25.91 -112.94
C GLU A 58 10.49 -26.04 -111.74
N PHE A 59 9.50 -26.94 -111.80
CA PHE A 59 8.60 -27.24 -110.68
C PHE A 59 9.35 -27.89 -109.52
N GLU A 60 10.27 -28.81 -109.78
CA GLU A 60 11.10 -29.44 -108.74
C GLU A 60 12.03 -28.40 -108.07
N LEU A 61 12.62 -27.48 -108.84
CA LEU A 61 13.43 -26.37 -108.33
C LEU A 61 12.61 -25.39 -107.47
N THR A 62 11.44 -24.95 -107.96
CA THR A 62 10.57 -24.03 -107.22
C THR A 62 10.00 -24.67 -105.96
N LEU A 63 9.62 -25.94 -106.00
CA LEU A 63 9.13 -26.69 -104.85
C LEU A 63 10.25 -26.96 -103.82
N GLY A 64 11.48 -27.17 -104.28
CA GLY A 64 12.68 -27.20 -103.44
C GLY A 64 12.93 -25.88 -102.71
N SER A 65 12.86 -24.75 -103.42
CA SER A 65 12.99 -23.41 -102.85
C SER A 65 11.90 -23.09 -101.82
N LEU A 66 10.64 -23.46 -102.11
CA LEU A 66 9.53 -23.29 -101.19
C LEU A 66 9.65 -24.18 -99.94
N ARG A 67 10.13 -25.42 -100.07
CA ARG A 67 10.44 -26.30 -98.93
C ARG A 67 11.52 -25.69 -98.05
N GLY A 68 12.64 -25.24 -98.63
CA GLY A 68 13.71 -24.57 -97.89
C GLY A 68 13.20 -23.33 -97.14
N ARG A 69 12.39 -22.49 -97.79
CA ARG A 69 11.80 -21.31 -97.15
C ARG A 69 10.82 -21.66 -96.02
N ARG A 70 10.06 -22.76 -96.16
CA ARG A 70 9.18 -23.25 -95.09
C ARG A 70 9.98 -23.77 -93.90
N GLU A 71 11.05 -24.52 -94.14
CA GLU A 71 11.96 -25.01 -93.11
C GLU A 71 12.63 -23.84 -92.36
N GLU A 72 13.12 -22.83 -93.08
CA GLU A 72 13.66 -21.61 -92.46
C GLU A 72 12.65 -20.88 -91.59
N MET A 73 11.38 -20.79 -92.02
CA MET A 73 10.31 -20.15 -91.25
C MET A 73 10.02 -20.92 -89.96
N ILE A 74 9.95 -22.25 -90.03
CA ILE A 74 9.78 -23.11 -88.85
C ILE A 74 10.96 -22.94 -87.88
N GLU A 75 12.18 -22.88 -88.40
CA GLU A 75 13.37 -22.70 -87.57
C GLU A 75 13.43 -21.30 -86.93
N LYS A 76 13.03 -20.26 -87.66
CA LYS A 76 12.88 -18.89 -87.11
C LYS A 76 11.80 -18.84 -86.03
N GLU A 77 10.66 -19.50 -86.23
CA GLU A 77 9.59 -19.59 -85.24
C GLU A 77 10.04 -20.34 -83.97
N ALA A 78 10.73 -21.47 -84.13
CA ALA A 78 11.29 -22.24 -83.03
C ALA A 78 12.30 -21.40 -82.21
N ARG A 79 13.21 -20.69 -82.90
CA ARG A 79 14.14 -19.74 -82.26
C ARG A 79 13.38 -18.66 -81.49
N MET A 80 12.35 -18.06 -82.10
CA MET A 80 11.55 -17.00 -81.47
C MET A 80 10.83 -17.50 -80.21
N LYS A 81 10.25 -18.71 -80.26
CA LYS A 81 9.61 -19.36 -79.12
C LYS A 81 10.60 -19.61 -77.98
N GLU A 82 11.81 -20.07 -78.29
CA GLU A 82 12.86 -20.28 -77.31
C GLU A 82 13.35 -18.95 -76.70
N TYR A 83 13.47 -17.88 -77.50
CA TYR A 83 13.75 -16.54 -76.98
C TYR A 83 12.65 -16.06 -76.05
N LEU A 84 11.37 -16.17 -76.43
CA LEU A 84 10.25 -15.78 -75.57
C LEU A 84 10.25 -16.55 -74.25
N HIS A 85 10.51 -17.86 -74.29
CA HIS A 85 10.60 -18.67 -73.08
C HIS A 85 11.76 -18.22 -72.17
N ARG A 86 12.95 -17.95 -72.75
CA ARG A 86 14.10 -17.44 -71.99
C ARG A 86 13.84 -16.04 -71.42
N PHE A 87 13.17 -15.16 -72.17
CA PHE A 87 12.80 -13.82 -71.70
C PHE A 87 11.76 -13.88 -70.57
N ASP A 88 10.71 -14.69 -70.69
CA ASP A 88 9.72 -14.88 -69.63
C ASP A 88 10.37 -15.47 -68.37
N HIS A 89 11.25 -16.45 -68.53
CA HIS A 89 12.03 -16.99 -67.42
C HIS A 89 12.91 -15.92 -66.75
N PHE A 90 13.63 -15.12 -67.53
CA PHE A 90 14.45 -14.01 -67.03
C PHE A 90 13.62 -12.95 -66.29
N LEU A 91 12.45 -12.57 -66.82
CA LEU A 91 11.54 -11.61 -66.16
C LEU A 91 11.06 -12.15 -64.82
N LYS A 92 10.61 -13.42 -64.77
CA LYS A 92 10.19 -14.08 -63.52
C LYS A 92 11.32 -14.13 -62.49
N GLU A 93 12.54 -14.50 -62.90
CA GLU A 93 13.69 -14.51 -62.01
C GLU A 93 14.05 -13.11 -61.50
N ASN A 94 14.00 -12.09 -62.37
CA ASN A 94 14.28 -10.72 -61.99
C ASN A 94 13.24 -10.19 -61.01
N ASP A 95 11.96 -10.44 -61.27
CA ASP A 95 10.86 -10.09 -60.37
C ASP A 95 11.01 -10.80 -59.02
N MET A 96 11.38 -12.09 -58.99
CA MET A 96 11.68 -12.79 -57.74
C MET A 96 12.86 -12.16 -56.99
N LYS A 97 13.94 -11.77 -57.69
CA LYS A 97 15.08 -11.08 -57.08
C LYS A 97 14.67 -9.71 -56.52
N ARG A 98 13.88 -8.94 -57.26
CA ARG A 98 13.32 -7.65 -56.84
C ARG A 98 12.43 -7.79 -55.61
N LEU A 99 11.50 -8.74 -55.61
CA LEU A 99 10.61 -9.04 -54.48
C LEU A 99 11.40 -9.44 -53.22
N ARG A 100 12.42 -10.30 -53.36
CA ARG A 100 13.29 -10.69 -52.23
C ARG A 100 14.08 -9.49 -51.69
N ALA A 101 14.66 -8.68 -52.57
CA ALA A 101 15.40 -7.48 -52.18
C ALA A 101 14.49 -6.46 -51.47
N MET A 102 13.28 -6.23 -52.00
CA MET A 102 12.27 -5.36 -51.37
C MET A 102 11.83 -5.88 -50.01
N LYS A 103 11.56 -7.18 -49.89
CA LYS A 103 11.18 -7.79 -48.60
C LYS A 103 12.31 -7.67 -47.57
N LYS A 104 13.56 -7.92 -47.97
CA LYS A 104 14.72 -7.78 -47.08
C LYS A 104 14.92 -6.33 -46.65
N ALA A 105 14.82 -5.38 -47.57
CA ALA A 105 14.92 -3.96 -47.26
C ALA A 105 13.80 -3.48 -46.31
N ALA A 106 12.57 -3.98 -46.49
CA ALA A 106 11.47 -3.70 -45.57
C ALA A 106 11.74 -4.26 -44.17
N GLN A 107 12.17 -5.51 -44.08
CA GLN A 107 12.53 -6.15 -42.80
C GLN A 107 13.67 -5.42 -42.09
N GLU A 108 14.71 -5.00 -42.82
CA GLU A 108 15.83 -4.21 -42.25
C GLU A 108 15.35 -2.84 -41.75
N ARG A 109 14.45 -2.17 -42.47
CA ARG A 109 13.85 -0.90 -42.01
C ARG A 109 13.03 -1.09 -40.75
N ASP A 110 12.17 -2.11 -40.70
CA ASP A 110 11.35 -2.40 -39.51
C ASP A 110 12.24 -2.72 -38.30
N LEU A 111 13.29 -3.52 -38.49
CA LEU A 111 14.26 -3.83 -37.42
C LEU A 111 15.00 -2.57 -36.97
N THR A 112 15.41 -1.70 -37.90
CA THR A 112 16.11 -0.45 -37.58
C THR A 112 15.21 0.47 -36.76
N ASN A 113 13.96 0.65 -37.17
CA ASN A 113 12.98 1.47 -36.43
C ASN A 113 12.73 0.93 -35.02
N GLN A 114 12.63 -0.40 -34.86
CA GLN A 114 12.51 -1.03 -33.54
C GLN A 114 13.74 -0.73 -32.67
N LYS A 115 14.95 -0.89 -33.22
CA LYS A 115 16.19 -0.63 -32.49
C LYS A 115 16.39 0.84 -32.14
N GLU A 116 15.97 1.75 -33.00
CA GLU A 116 15.99 3.19 -32.70
C GLU A 116 15.04 3.55 -31.56
N SER A 117 13.83 2.97 -31.54
CA SER A 117 12.90 3.13 -30.42
C SER A 117 13.46 2.56 -29.11
N ASP A 118 14.03 1.35 -29.15
CA ASP A 118 14.66 0.71 -27.99
C ASP A 118 15.84 1.57 -27.46
N LEU A 119 16.68 2.08 -28.36
CA LEU A 119 17.81 2.96 -28.00
C LEU A 119 17.32 4.24 -27.34
N ALA A 120 16.27 4.87 -27.87
CA ALA A 120 15.70 6.08 -27.28
C ALA A 120 15.15 5.81 -25.87
N ALA A 121 14.45 4.68 -25.67
CA ALA A 121 13.93 4.29 -24.36
C ALA A 121 15.07 4.03 -23.35
N LEU A 122 16.09 3.27 -23.75
CA LEU A 122 17.25 2.99 -22.90
C LEU A 122 18.06 4.24 -22.57
N GLN A 123 18.19 5.19 -23.51
CA GLN A 123 18.84 6.48 -23.25
C GLN A 123 18.06 7.29 -22.21
N GLN A 124 16.73 7.32 -22.30
CA GLN A 124 15.91 7.99 -21.29
C GLN A 124 16.08 7.34 -19.92
N GLU A 125 16.04 6.02 -19.83
CA GLU A 125 16.26 5.28 -18.58
C GLU A 125 17.66 5.55 -17.99
N MET A 126 18.69 5.55 -18.83
CA MET A 126 20.05 5.89 -18.40
C MET A 126 20.12 7.32 -17.83
N THR A 127 19.40 8.27 -18.44
CA THR A 127 19.36 9.65 -17.93
C THR A 127 18.61 9.77 -16.60
N SER A 128 17.51 9.04 -16.40
CA SER A 128 16.78 9.05 -15.12
C SER A 128 17.61 8.40 -14.01
N LEU A 129 18.21 7.24 -14.27
CA LEU A 129 19.09 6.56 -13.32
C LEU A 129 20.30 7.40 -12.95
N ASN A 130 20.91 8.12 -13.90
CA ASN A 130 22.01 9.03 -13.60
C ASN A 130 21.58 10.19 -12.70
N ARG A 131 20.38 10.77 -12.91
CA ARG A 131 19.84 11.81 -12.02
C ARG A 131 19.60 11.29 -10.61
N GLU A 132 19.06 10.08 -10.48
CA GLU A 132 18.87 9.42 -9.18
C GLU A 132 20.20 9.17 -8.48
N ARG A 133 21.19 8.65 -9.21
CA ARG A 133 22.55 8.44 -8.70
C ARG A 133 23.16 9.74 -8.19
N GLU A 134 23.10 10.83 -8.96
CA GLU A 134 23.60 12.14 -8.55
C GLU A 134 22.87 12.69 -7.32
N ALA A 135 21.56 12.49 -7.23
CA ALA A 135 20.77 12.90 -6.07
C ALA A 135 21.17 12.11 -4.81
N LEU A 136 21.40 10.80 -4.94
CA LEU A 136 21.88 9.95 -3.86
C LEU A 136 23.31 10.31 -3.45
N GLU A 137 24.20 10.55 -4.40
CA GLU A 137 25.58 10.97 -4.13
C GLU A 137 25.63 12.29 -3.35
N LYS A 138 24.82 13.28 -3.76
CA LYS A 138 24.66 14.53 -3.01
C LYS A 138 24.16 14.29 -1.59
N ARG A 139 23.22 13.35 -1.37
CA ARG A 139 22.74 12.98 -0.03
C ARG A 139 23.86 12.36 0.80
N VAL A 140 24.61 11.42 0.23
CA VAL A 140 25.74 10.77 0.90
C VAL A 140 26.78 11.80 1.31
N LEU A 141 27.16 12.72 0.41
CA LEU A 141 28.11 13.80 0.72
C LEU A 141 27.62 14.72 1.83
N ARG A 142 26.32 15.09 1.83
CA ARG A 142 25.73 15.88 2.94
C ARG A 142 25.83 15.15 4.28
N HIS A 143 25.62 13.84 4.30
CA HIS A 143 25.64 13.06 5.54
C HIS A 143 27.03 12.53 5.92
N ALA A 144 28.04 12.64 5.06
CA ALA A 144 29.41 12.20 5.32
C ALA A 144 30.04 12.88 6.54
N VAL A 145 29.60 14.10 6.88
CA VAL A 145 30.05 14.83 8.07
C VAL A 145 29.74 14.05 9.35
N PHE A 146 28.58 13.39 9.43
CA PHE A 146 28.17 12.59 10.59
C PHE A 146 29.01 11.33 10.74
N LEU A 147 29.28 10.62 9.63
CA LEU A 147 30.17 9.46 9.64
C LEU A 147 31.57 9.85 10.09
N ARG A 148 32.16 10.91 9.52
CA ARG A 148 33.49 11.41 9.92
C ARG A 148 33.53 11.89 11.38
N TYR A 149 32.41 12.36 11.92
CA TYR A 149 32.31 12.66 13.34
C TYR A 149 32.32 11.38 14.18
N LEU A 150 31.49 10.38 13.83
CA LEU A 150 31.41 9.11 14.55
C LEU A 150 32.73 8.32 14.47
N GLU A 151 33.42 8.34 13.34
CA GLU A 151 34.77 7.77 13.20
C GLU A 151 35.77 8.44 14.14
N ARG A 152 35.69 9.77 14.31
CA ARG A 152 36.51 10.48 15.30
C ARG A 152 36.16 10.09 16.74
N VAL A 153 34.89 9.84 17.03
CA VAL A 153 34.45 9.34 18.35
C VAL A 153 35.01 7.94 18.62
N VAL A 154 35.00 7.07 17.61
CA VAL A 154 35.62 5.73 17.69
C VAL A 154 37.13 5.85 17.90
N GLN A 155 37.82 6.71 17.15
CA GLN A 155 39.27 6.93 17.32
C GLN A 155 39.64 7.50 18.69
N ALA A 156 38.78 8.34 19.27
CA ALA A 156 39.01 8.95 20.58
C ALA A 156 38.63 8.03 21.76
N SER A 157 37.93 6.93 21.51
CA SER A 157 37.42 6.03 22.56
C SER A 157 38.04 4.65 22.44
N GLU A 158 38.65 4.16 23.50
CA GLU A 158 39.17 2.78 23.56
C GLU A 158 38.06 1.72 23.63
N GLN A 159 36.81 2.13 23.93
CA GLN A 159 35.69 1.23 24.19
C GLN A 159 34.98 0.74 22.92
N PHE A 160 35.16 1.43 21.80
CA PHE A 160 34.45 1.14 20.55
C PHE A 160 35.44 0.88 19.43
N GLN A 161 35.21 -0.18 18.66
CA GLN A 161 36.02 -0.51 17.48
C GLN A 161 35.32 -0.08 16.19
N GLU A 162 34.00 0.02 16.21
CA GLU A 162 33.19 0.38 15.04
C GLU A 162 32.11 1.40 15.38
N VAL A 163 31.76 2.24 14.39
CA VAL A 163 30.66 3.21 14.50
C VAL A 163 29.34 2.55 14.88
N ARG A 164 29.08 1.32 14.39
CA ARG A 164 27.85 0.58 14.72
C ARG A 164 27.73 0.29 16.23
N GLN A 165 28.85 0.06 16.92
CA GLN A 165 28.86 -0.20 18.36
C GLN A 165 28.48 1.07 19.13
N VAL A 166 28.97 2.24 18.68
CA VAL A 166 28.58 3.54 19.24
C VAL A 166 27.08 3.78 19.08
N MET A 167 26.53 3.49 17.89
CA MET A 167 25.10 3.62 17.62
C MET A 167 24.27 2.67 18.50
N SER A 168 24.62 1.39 18.56
CA SER A 168 23.92 0.41 19.40
C SER A 168 23.96 0.78 20.90
N ARG A 169 25.10 1.29 21.37
CA ARG A 169 25.21 1.80 22.74
C ARG A 169 24.31 3.01 22.96
N TYR A 170 24.28 3.95 22.02
CA TYR A 170 23.38 5.10 22.08
C TYR A 170 21.92 4.64 22.12
N ASP A 171 21.50 3.74 21.25
CA ASP A 171 20.12 3.22 21.20
C ASP A 171 19.74 2.58 22.54
N THR A 172 20.63 1.75 23.10
CA THR A 172 20.44 1.15 24.43
C THR A 172 20.34 2.22 25.52
N LEU A 173 21.15 3.28 25.45
CA LEU A 173 21.14 4.38 26.42
C LEU A 173 19.85 5.20 26.34
N VAL A 174 19.32 5.42 25.13
CA VAL A 174 18.05 6.11 24.91
C VAL A 174 16.90 5.29 25.47
N LEU A 175 16.82 4.00 25.15
CA LEU A 175 15.79 3.10 25.67
C LEU A 175 15.82 3.02 27.20
N THR A 176 17.02 2.83 27.78
CA THR A 176 17.16 2.80 29.25
C THR A 176 16.80 4.13 29.89
N ARG A 177 17.12 5.28 29.26
CA ARG A 177 16.68 6.59 29.74
C ARG A 177 15.16 6.72 29.73
N GLU A 178 14.50 6.29 28.67
CA GLU A 178 13.03 6.32 28.56
C GLU A 178 12.37 5.45 29.64
N ASP A 179 12.88 4.23 29.87
CA ASP A 179 12.41 3.34 30.92
C ASP A 179 12.64 3.93 32.33
N LEU A 180 13.80 4.54 32.58
CA LEU A 180 14.11 5.20 33.85
C LEU A 180 13.20 6.41 34.09
N LEU A 181 12.90 7.20 33.05
CA LEU A 181 11.98 8.33 33.18
C LEU A 181 10.56 7.86 33.50
N ARG A 182 10.08 6.81 32.81
CA ARG A 182 8.76 6.21 33.09
C ARG A 182 8.68 5.71 34.53
N THR A 183 9.65 4.92 34.97
CA THR A 183 9.65 4.36 36.34
C THR A 183 9.81 5.45 37.41
N ALA A 184 10.60 6.49 37.17
CA ALA A 184 10.69 7.64 38.06
C ALA A 184 9.36 8.37 38.19
N GLN A 185 8.64 8.56 37.08
CA GLN A 185 7.32 9.18 37.07
C GLN A 185 6.29 8.33 37.83
N GLU A 186 6.24 7.02 37.57
CA GLU A 186 5.36 6.10 38.30
C GLU A 186 5.64 6.10 39.81
N ASN A 187 6.92 6.10 40.21
CA ASN A 187 7.31 6.19 41.61
C ASN A 187 6.90 7.52 42.23
N GLN A 188 7.05 8.63 41.51
CA GLN A 188 6.62 9.95 41.97
C GLN A 188 5.10 9.99 42.19
N GLU A 189 4.31 9.48 41.24
CA GLU A 189 2.86 9.38 41.37
C GLU A 189 2.45 8.51 42.57
N ASN A 190 3.14 7.38 42.78
CA ASN A 190 2.88 6.51 43.93
C ASN A 190 3.22 7.19 45.26
N MET A 191 4.34 7.92 45.33
CA MET A 191 4.70 8.72 46.50
C MET A 191 3.66 9.80 46.80
N ASP A 192 3.17 10.50 45.78
CA ASP A 192 2.18 11.57 45.95
C ASP A 192 0.82 10.99 46.37
N ARG A 193 0.43 9.82 45.84
CA ARG A 193 -0.75 9.07 46.32
C ARG A 193 -0.61 8.68 47.80
N ALA A 194 0.53 8.13 48.20
CA ALA A 194 0.78 7.74 49.59
C ALA A 194 0.78 8.95 50.54
N ARG A 195 1.39 10.08 50.11
CA ARG A 195 1.35 11.35 50.86
C ARG A 195 -0.08 11.87 51.01
N ALA A 196 -0.88 11.84 49.95
CA ALA A 196 -2.28 12.26 50.01
C ALA A 196 -3.11 11.37 50.95
N GLN A 197 -2.89 10.05 50.93
CA GLN A 197 -3.54 9.11 51.86
C GLN A 197 -3.15 9.40 53.31
N LEU A 198 -1.86 9.63 53.58
CA LEU A 198 -1.39 9.97 54.92
C LEU A 198 -1.98 11.30 55.40
N ALA A 199 -2.02 12.32 54.56
CA ALA A 199 -2.60 13.62 54.90
C ALA A 199 -4.08 13.49 55.31
N ARG A 200 -4.87 12.74 54.53
CA ARG A 200 -6.28 12.45 54.86
C ARG A 200 -6.41 11.71 56.19
N PHE A 201 -5.60 10.68 56.42
CA PHE A 201 -5.63 9.94 57.67
C PHE A 201 -5.29 10.83 58.88
N LEU A 202 -4.30 11.72 58.74
CA LEU A 202 -3.94 12.66 59.81
C LEU A 202 -5.06 13.67 60.09
N GLU A 203 -5.73 14.17 59.05
CA GLU A 203 -6.90 15.05 59.19
C GLU A 203 -8.03 14.34 59.93
N GLU A 204 -8.41 13.14 59.49
CA GLU A 204 -9.43 12.31 60.15
C GLU A 204 -9.09 12.04 61.63
N LYS A 205 -7.82 11.73 61.94
CA LYS A 205 -7.40 11.48 63.33
C LYS A 205 -7.38 12.75 64.17
N ASN A 206 -6.98 13.88 63.60
CA ASN A 206 -7.05 15.17 64.30
C ASN A 206 -8.50 15.55 64.63
N ASP A 207 -9.44 15.32 63.72
CA ASP A 207 -10.86 15.53 63.96
C ASP A 207 -11.37 14.67 65.12
N VAL A 208 -10.98 13.40 65.17
CA VAL A 208 -11.31 12.49 66.27
C VAL A 208 -10.72 12.96 67.60
N VAL A 209 -9.46 13.41 67.60
CA VAL A 209 -8.82 13.97 68.81
C VAL A 209 -9.54 15.24 69.29
N LEU A 210 -9.94 16.12 68.37
CA LEU A 210 -10.74 17.31 68.69
C LEU A 210 -12.09 16.93 69.30
N GLN A 211 -12.77 15.91 68.76
CA GLN A 211 -14.02 15.40 69.32
C GLN A 211 -13.82 14.89 70.76
N TYR A 212 -12.77 14.10 71.02
CA TYR A 212 -12.48 13.62 72.38
C TYR A 212 -12.10 14.76 73.34
N ASN A 213 -11.32 15.75 72.88
CA ASN A 213 -10.97 16.93 73.70
C ASN A 213 -12.22 17.73 74.08
N ASN A 214 -13.17 17.91 73.16
CA ASN A 214 -14.45 18.56 73.43
C ASN A 214 -15.27 17.77 74.46
N GLN A 215 -15.32 16.44 74.34
CA GLN A 215 -15.98 15.58 75.33
C GLN A 215 -15.33 15.68 76.70
N LEU A 216 -13.98 15.68 76.75
CA LEU A 216 -13.22 15.82 77.99
C LEU A 216 -13.51 17.15 78.68
N ALA A 217 -13.49 18.26 77.94
CA ALA A 217 -13.82 19.59 78.45
C ALA A 217 -15.26 19.66 79.00
N HIS A 218 -16.20 19.01 78.32
CA HIS A 218 -17.58 18.90 78.79
C HIS A 218 -17.69 18.11 80.10
N LEU A 219 -17.01 16.97 80.21
CA LEU A 219 -16.98 16.14 81.41
C LEU A 219 -16.30 16.86 82.59
N GLN A 220 -15.18 17.55 82.35
CA GLN A 220 -14.50 18.39 83.35
C GLN A 220 -15.43 19.48 83.87
N SER A 221 -16.11 20.21 82.98
CA SER A 221 -17.08 21.24 83.36
C SER A 221 -18.22 20.68 84.23
N ARG A 222 -18.71 19.47 83.94
CA ARG A 222 -19.73 18.80 84.76
C ARG A 222 -19.20 18.40 86.13
N LEU A 223 -17.98 17.90 86.19
CA LEU A 223 -17.32 17.50 87.42
C LEU A 223 -17.03 18.71 88.32
N ASP A 224 -16.58 19.82 87.76
CA ASP A 224 -16.34 21.05 88.52
C ASP A 224 -17.64 21.64 89.08
N ARG A 225 -18.74 21.60 88.32
CA ARG A 225 -20.07 21.97 88.82
C ARG A 225 -20.53 21.08 89.97
N ALA A 226 -20.39 19.76 89.82
CA ALA A 226 -20.75 18.82 90.89
C ALA A 226 -19.91 19.05 92.15
N ARG A 227 -18.62 19.34 92.00
CA ARG A 227 -17.73 19.71 93.12
C ARG A 227 -18.14 21.02 93.78
N SER A 228 -18.47 22.06 93.01
CA SER A 228 -18.93 23.33 93.59
C SER A 228 -20.23 23.16 94.36
N ASP A 229 -21.17 22.36 93.84
CA ASP A 229 -22.42 22.05 94.53
C ASP A 229 -22.17 21.26 95.82
N ALA A 230 -21.29 20.26 95.78
CA ALA A 230 -20.91 19.49 96.97
C ALA A 230 -20.33 20.41 98.07
N LEU A 231 -19.39 21.29 97.71
CA LEU A 231 -18.81 22.25 98.64
C LEU A 231 -19.85 23.21 99.25
N LEU A 232 -20.81 23.68 98.44
CA LEU A 232 -21.91 24.51 98.92
C LEU A 232 -22.77 23.77 99.96
N TRP A 233 -23.11 22.51 99.69
CA TRP A 233 -23.90 21.71 100.61
C TRP A 233 -23.14 21.31 101.88
N GLU A 234 -21.85 21.00 101.78
CA GLU A 234 -20.98 20.77 102.94
C GLU A 234 -20.89 22.02 103.84
N SER A 235 -20.73 23.20 103.25
CA SER A 235 -20.73 24.48 103.99
C SER A 235 -22.08 24.72 104.70
N ARG A 236 -23.20 24.47 104.02
CA ARG A 236 -24.53 24.57 104.64
C ARG A 236 -24.71 23.55 105.77
N TRP A 237 -24.28 22.31 105.56
CA TRP A 237 -24.36 21.24 106.54
C TRP A 237 -23.55 21.57 107.80
N THR A 238 -22.29 21.98 107.64
CA THR A 238 -21.43 22.40 108.77
C THR A 238 -22.03 23.60 109.52
N HIS A 239 -22.64 24.55 108.84
CA HIS A 239 -23.34 25.67 109.49
C HIS A 239 -24.54 25.20 110.33
N ILE A 240 -25.36 24.28 109.80
CA ILE A 240 -26.47 23.65 110.54
C ILE A 240 -25.93 22.90 111.76
N GLN A 241 -24.88 22.09 111.58
CA GLN A 241 -24.25 21.31 112.64
C GLN A 241 -23.72 22.20 113.77
N ASN A 242 -22.99 23.27 113.42
CA ASN A 242 -22.48 24.26 114.38
C ASN A 242 -23.62 24.96 115.13
N THR A 243 -24.69 25.32 114.44
CA THR A 243 -25.86 25.95 115.05
C THR A 243 -26.57 24.98 116.00
N ALA A 244 -26.72 23.72 115.61
CA ALA A 244 -27.27 22.67 116.46
C ALA A 244 -26.40 22.45 117.71
N ALA A 245 -25.07 22.33 117.55
CA ALA A 245 -24.13 22.19 118.67
C ALA A 245 -24.21 23.37 119.65
N LYS A 246 -24.28 24.62 119.16
CA LYS A 246 -24.49 25.81 119.99
C LYS A 246 -25.81 25.75 120.77
N LYS A 247 -26.91 25.38 120.10
CA LYS A 247 -28.23 25.22 120.75
C LYS A 247 -28.22 24.11 121.80
N THR A 248 -27.59 22.97 121.52
CA THR A 248 -27.43 21.86 122.46
C THR A 248 -26.59 22.24 123.67
N LEU A 249 -25.49 22.98 123.47
CA LEU A 249 -24.68 23.50 124.56
C LEU A 249 -25.49 24.46 125.45
N LEU A 250 -26.21 25.41 124.84
CA LEU A 250 -27.06 26.35 125.56
C LEU A 250 -28.13 25.62 126.39
N LEU A 251 -28.82 24.64 125.79
CA LEU A 251 -29.78 23.80 126.50
C LEU A 251 -29.13 23.05 127.68
N GLY A 252 -27.92 22.50 127.48
CA GLY A 252 -27.13 21.87 128.53
C GLY A 252 -26.79 22.83 129.68
N THR A 253 -26.35 24.06 129.36
CA THR A 253 -26.06 25.08 130.38
C THR A 253 -27.29 25.51 131.16
N ILE A 254 -28.43 25.73 130.49
CA ILE A 254 -29.71 26.02 131.16
C ILE A 254 -30.07 24.88 132.09
N LYS A 255 -29.99 23.62 131.63
CA LYS A 255 -30.28 22.44 132.44
C LYS A 255 -29.36 22.31 133.66
N MET A 256 -28.07 22.63 133.52
CA MET A 256 -27.14 22.63 134.64
C MET A 256 -27.38 23.77 135.61
N ALA A 257 -27.69 24.97 135.12
CA ALA A 257 -28.05 26.11 135.96
C ALA A 257 -29.34 25.82 136.76
N THR A 258 -30.37 25.24 136.13
CA THR A 258 -31.60 24.85 136.83
C THR A 258 -31.34 23.75 137.86
N LEU A 259 -30.53 22.73 137.53
CA LEU A 259 -30.12 21.70 138.50
C LEU A 259 -29.31 22.30 139.66
N ASN A 260 -28.36 23.18 139.40
CA ASN A 260 -27.56 23.85 140.41
C ASN A 260 -28.43 24.72 141.33
N LEU A 261 -29.35 25.50 140.77
CA LEU A 261 -30.33 26.29 141.54
C LEU A 261 -31.19 25.38 142.41
N TYR A 262 -31.75 24.31 141.84
CA TYR A 262 -32.53 23.31 142.58
C TYR A 262 -31.74 22.70 143.74
N GLN A 263 -30.51 22.24 143.49
CA GLN A 263 -29.63 21.70 144.54
C GLN A 263 -29.28 22.74 145.61
N THR A 264 -29.09 24.00 145.24
CA THR A 264 -28.79 25.09 146.20
C THR A 264 -29.99 25.35 147.10
N VAL A 265 -31.21 25.32 146.57
CA VAL A 265 -32.45 25.41 147.35
C VAL A 265 -32.58 24.20 148.27
N CYS A 266 -32.37 22.97 147.77
CA CYS A 266 -32.38 21.77 148.60
C CYS A 266 -31.30 21.76 149.69
N LYS A 267 -30.11 22.33 149.44
CA LYS A 267 -29.04 22.49 150.45
C LYS A 267 -29.40 23.54 151.49
N ARG A 268 -29.95 24.69 151.09
CA ARG A 268 -30.47 25.70 152.04
C ARG A 268 -31.60 25.15 152.91
N GLN A 269 -32.39 24.23 152.38
CA GLN A 269 -33.43 23.51 153.12
C GLN A 269 -32.86 22.42 154.06
N ARG A 270 -31.58 22.03 153.92
CA ARG A 270 -30.85 21.18 154.89
C ARG A 270 -30.09 21.98 155.95
N ASP A 271 -29.53 23.14 155.60
CA ASP A 271 -28.69 23.94 156.52
C ASP A 271 -29.49 25.00 157.33
N GLY A 272 -30.70 25.35 156.89
CA GLY A 272 -31.67 26.11 157.69
C GLY A 272 -32.79 25.18 158.14
N GLY A 273 -32.82 24.83 159.43
CA GLY A 273 -33.78 23.89 160.01
C GLY A 273 -35.25 24.25 159.74
N GLY A 274 -35.82 23.70 158.67
CA GLY A 274 -37.22 23.87 158.29
C GLY A 274 -37.68 22.78 157.33
N HIS A 275 -38.46 21.85 157.88
CA HIS A 275 -39.35 20.83 157.28
C HIS A 275 -39.09 20.30 155.83
N PRO A 276 -39.05 18.96 155.63
CA PRO A 276 -38.88 18.37 154.31
C PRO A 276 -40.19 18.51 153.51
N VAL A 277 -40.07 19.02 152.27
CA VAL A 277 -41.11 18.83 151.25
C VAL A 277 -40.61 17.75 150.30
N ALA A 278 -41.48 16.76 150.09
CA ALA A 278 -41.19 15.49 149.43
C ALA A 278 -40.69 15.65 147.99
N LEU A 279 -39.74 14.79 147.65
CA LEU A 279 -39.28 14.49 146.30
C LEU A 279 -40.38 13.65 145.63
N GLU A 280 -41.20 14.25 144.76
CA GLU A 280 -41.93 13.45 143.77
C GLU A 280 -41.05 13.29 142.53
N ASP A 281 -40.61 12.05 142.37
CA ASP A 281 -39.80 11.53 141.30
C ASP A 281 -40.55 11.50 139.96
N THR A 282 -39.94 12.14 138.94
CA THR A 282 -39.68 11.54 137.61
C THR A 282 -40.86 11.29 136.64
N PRO A 283 -40.66 10.83 135.38
CA PRO A 283 -39.79 11.32 134.31
C PRO A 283 -40.49 11.20 132.91
N ASN A 284 -41.34 12.13 132.42
CA ASN A 284 -42.01 11.85 131.13
C ASN A 284 -42.63 13.02 130.33
N SER A 285 -41.89 14.11 130.04
CA SER A 285 -42.42 15.14 129.12
C SER A 285 -41.50 15.57 127.96
N TRP A 286 -40.36 14.90 127.76
CA TRP A 286 -39.46 15.18 126.62
C TRP A 286 -39.91 14.61 125.26
N ARG A 287 -41.20 14.34 125.07
CA ARG A 287 -41.76 13.92 123.77
C ARG A 287 -43.00 14.72 123.41
N ARG A 288 -42.83 16.01 123.10
CA ARG A 288 -43.73 16.76 122.23
C ARG A 288 -43.07 18.09 121.94
N PHE A 289 -42.37 18.16 120.81
CA PHE A 289 -42.10 19.31 119.96
C PHE A 289 -40.98 18.91 118.99
N LYS A 290 -41.28 17.88 118.20
CA LYS A 290 -40.77 17.73 116.84
C LYS A 290 -41.98 17.86 115.93
N ASN A 291 -42.10 19.02 115.31
CA ASN A 291 -42.54 19.21 113.93
C ASN A 291 -41.61 20.29 113.36
#